data_AF-A0A0C3DP23-F1
#
_entry.id   AF-A0A0C3DP23-F1
#
_cell.length_a   1.000
_cell.length_b   1.000
_cell.length_c   1.000
_cell.angle_alpha   90.00
_cell.angle_beta   90.00
_cell.angle_gamma   90.00
#
_symmetry.space_group_name_H-M   'P 1'
#
loop_
_entity.id
_entity.type
_entity.pdbx_description
1 polymer ?
#
loop_
_entity_poly.entity_id
_entity_poly.type
_entity_poly.pdbx_seq_one_letter_code
_entity_poly.pdbx_strand_id
1 'polypeptide(L)'
;MSTTINPVHASAPTTSRASANHTHPDASYTNGHHHHHHHDTGAAPPPGSASMAKKGKQKKVADNSEASKLIAAKISQLELDAAGEKDQEAEIEREVKKANRELNNLTSKMDDLQKIETLQKRVTEHLADMKRLERENLKNKKRGDMLQKEKDHARTELSKSMTLKEKLEKLCRELQRENNRLKNENKTLQDNEKASHAGWDEKFRQVLWHLQDYQEANDHPPAQVVNIEVEELFKQRFKSFIDQYELRELHFHSLLRSKELEVQYHIAKFDRERKAAEAEANRSRALNTQVLTFSKTETELRNQLNIYVEKFKQVEDTLNNSNDLFLTFRKEMEEMSKKTKRLEKENLALTRKHDLTNRNILEMAEERTKNNQELTALKRKNEKLTSIINQMQKQGRGVPPNMAIAEGSADREYADGDMEGTESEYEYDDEEGDEDGSEEGEFDEDTEEELQEAPKPFGPAPPPPAQNGVANGIK
;
A
#
# COMPACT_ATOMS: atom_id res chain seq x y z
N MET A 1 50.81 -46.16 -59.91
CA MET A 1 51.54 -46.72 -58.74
C MET A 1 50.71 -46.44 -57.51
N SER A 2 50.41 -47.50 -56.76
CA SER A 2 49.57 -47.59 -55.56
C SER A 2 49.96 -46.56 -54.48
N THR A 3 49.08 -46.16 -53.55
CA THR A 3 48.77 -46.97 -52.36
C THR A 3 47.49 -46.49 -51.66
N THR A 4 46.71 -47.48 -51.26
CA THR A 4 45.44 -47.49 -50.52
C THR A 4 45.67 -47.36 -49.01
N ILE A 5 44.82 -46.61 -48.28
CA ILE A 5 44.60 -46.82 -46.83
C ILE A 5 43.11 -46.59 -46.50
N ASN A 6 42.48 -47.61 -45.91
CA ASN A 6 41.11 -47.66 -45.36
C ASN A 6 41.03 -46.99 -43.97
N PRO A 7 39.80 -46.63 -43.53
CA PRO A 7 39.43 -46.88 -42.14
C PRO A 7 38.12 -47.68 -41.98
N VAL A 8 38.09 -48.41 -40.88
CA VAL A 8 37.14 -49.44 -40.44
C VAL A 8 35.88 -48.81 -39.82
N HIS A 9 34.69 -49.27 -40.19
CA HIS A 9 33.42 -48.93 -39.52
C HIS A 9 32.95 -50.09 -38.63
N ALA A 10 32.54 -49.72 -37.42
CA ALA A 10 32.16 -50.59 -36.32
C ALA A 10 30.75 -51.20 -36.45
N SER A 11 30.63 -52.37 -35.81
CA SER A 11 29.53 -53.31 -35.77
C SER A 11 28.27 -52.81 -35.05
N ALA A 12 27.09 -53.17 -35.58
CA ALA A 12 25.80 -53.06 -34.92
C ALA A 12 25.48 -54.33 -34.10
N PRO A 13 24.74 -54.24 -32.97
CA PRO A 13 24.06 -55.38 -32.39
C PRO A 13 22.56 -55.35 -32.67
N THR A 14 22.06 -56.52 -33.07
CA THR A 14 20.66 -56.91 -33.17
C THR A 14 20.07 -57.15 -31.78
N THR A 15 18.84 -56.69 -31.53
CA THR A 15 18.01 -57.26 -30.46
C THR A 15 16.55 -57.40 -30.90
N SER A 16 16.05 -58.60 -30.63
CA SER A 16 14.76 -59.21 -30.92
C SER A 16 13.60 -58.56 -30.19
N ARG A 17 12.49 -58.33 -30.89
CA ARG A 17 11.20 -57.95 -30.30
C ARG A 17 10.31 -59.19 -30.18
N ALA A 18 10.15 -59.69 -28.95
CA ALA A 18 9.16 -60.70 -28.60
C ALA A 18 7.83 -60.02 -28.27
N SER A 19 6.74 -60.61 -28.79
CA SER A 19 5.35 -60.27 -28.47
C SER A 19 5.00 -60.62 -27.03
N ALA A 20 4.30 -59.72 -26.35
CA ALA A 20 3.54 -60.03 -25.15
C ALA A 20 2.11 -59.50 -25.32
N ASN A 21 1.18 -60.45 -25.38
CA ASN A 21 -0.27 -60.27 -25.27
C ASN A 21 -0.59 -59.76 -23.86
N HIS A 22 -1.38 -58.69 -23.74
CA HIS A 22 -2.13 -58.42 -22.51
C HIS A 22 -3.55 -57.93 -22.84
N THR A 23 -4.49 -58.78 -22.47
CA THR A 23 -5.93 -58.62 -22.45
C THR A 23 -6.34 -57.74 -21.27
N HIS A 24 -7.23 -56.76 -21.49
CA HIS A 24 -8.00 -56.11 -20.42
C HIS A 24 -9.48 -56.01 -20.82
N PRO A 25 -10.43 -56.13 -19.85
CA PRO A 25 -11.84 -56.33 -20.12
C PRO A 25 -12.67 -55.02 -20.14
N ASP A 26 -13.87 -55.17 -20.69
CA ASP A 26 -14.96 -54.20 -20.83
C ASP A 26 -15.26 -53.33 -19.59
N ALA A 27 -15.57 -52.06 -19.85
CA ALA A 27 -16.46 -51.26 -19.02
C ALA A 27 -17.36 -50.40 -19.92
N SER A 28 -18.61 -50.83 -19.99
CA SER A 28 -19.72 -50.20 -20.69
C SER A 28 -20.27 -49.01 -19.89
N TYR A 29 -20.38 -47.84 -20.53
CA TYR A 29 -21.21 -46.75 -20.05
C TYR A 29 -22.12 -46.22 -21.17
N THR A 30 -23.39 -46.18 -20.81
CA THR A 30 -24.57 -45.93 -21.63
C THR A 30 -24.72 -44.45 -22.00
N ASN A 31 -24.96 -44.18 -23.28
CA ASN A 31 -25.19 -42.85 -23.83
C ASN A 31 -26.70 -42.52 -23.81
N GLY A 32 -27.11 -41.56 -22.98
CA GLY A 32 -28.49 -41.06 -22.90
C GLY A 32 -28.68 -39.84 -23.81
N HIS A 33 -29.44 -40.02 -24.89
CA HIS A 33 -29.91 -38.97 -25.80
C HIS A 33 -31.00 -38.11 -25.11
N HIS A 34 -30.87 -36.78 -25.16
CA HIS A 34 -32.00 -35.86 -25.02
C HIS A 34 -32.02 -34.90 -26.21
N HIS A 35 -33.04 -35.09 -27.05
CA HIS A 35 -33.42 -34.21 -28.15
C HIS A 35 -34.21 -33.04 -27.57
N HIS A 36 -33.79 -31.80 -27.83
CA HIS A 36 -34.66 -30.64 -27.73
C HIS A 36 -34.81 -30.00 -29.12
N HIS A 37 -36.04 -30.08 -29.62
CA HIS A 37 -36.56 -29.36 -30.79
C HIS A 37 -36.41 -27.85 -30.60
N HIS A 38 -35.85 -27.16 -31.59
CA HIS A 38 -36.06 -25.73 -31.77
C HIS A 38 -36.90 -25.51 -33.03
N HIS A 39 -38.02 -24.82 -32.84
CA HIS A 39 -38.98 -24.47 -33.87
C HIS A 39 -38.48 -23.29 -34.70
N ASP A 40 -38.64 -23.44 -36.01
CA ASP A 40 -38.44 -22.44 -37.06
C ASP A 40 -39.63 -21.48 -37.12
N THR A 41 -39.34 -20.17 -37.21
CA THR A 41 -40.22 -19.17 -37.85
C THR A 41 -39.39 -17.98 -38.37
N GLY A 42 -39.25 -17.89 -39.69
CA GLY A 42 -39.75 -16.71 -40.42
C GLY A 42 -38.77 -15.61 -40.87
N ALA A 43 -38.69 -15.51 -42.21
CA ALA A 43 -38.61 -14.29 -43.03
C ALA A 43 -37.24 -13.61 -43.28
N ALA A 44 -36.80 -13.73 -44.53
CA ALA A 44 -35.72 -12.96 -45.16
C ALA A 44 -36.23 -11.63 -45.76
N PRO A 45 -35.36 -10.61 -45.90
CA PRO A 45 -35.51 -9.56 -46.92
C PRO A 45 -34.34 -9.55 -47.93
N PRO A 46 -34.52 -8.92 -49.12
CA PRO A 46 -33.72 -9.15 -50.34
C PRO A 46 -32.48 -8.23 -50.47
N PRO A 47 -31.58 -8.47 -51.45
CA PRO A 47 -30.35 -7.68 -51.61
C PRO A 47 -30.54 -6.48 -52.55
N GLY A 48 -29.93 -5.35 -52.20
CA GLY A 48 -29.95 -4.13 -53.02
C GLY A 48 -28.66 -3.30 -52.91
N SER A 49 -27.91 -3.33 -54.02
CA SER A 49 -27.02 -2.31 -54.60
C SER A 49 -25.95 -1.58 -53.77
N ALA A 50 -24.73 -1.65 -54.30
CA ALA A 50 -23.58 -0.84 -53.95
C ALA A 50 -23.74 0.66 -54.26
N SER A 51 -23.13 1.52 -53.43
CA SER A 51 -22.53 2.78 -53.89
C SER A 51 -21.34 3.18 -53.01
N MET A 52 -20.24 3.55 -53.64
CA MET A 52 -19.07 4.20 -53.05
C MET A 52 -19.39 5.60 -52.51
N ALA A 53 -18.83 5.97 -51.34
CA ALA A 53 -18.16 7.27 -51.16
C ALA A 53 -17.49 7.44 -49.76
N LYS A 54 -16.23 7.89 -49.83
CA LYS A 54 -15.51 8.84 -48.95
C LYS A 54 -15.26 8.52 -47.46
N LYS A 55 -14.02 8.04 -47.23
CA LYS A 55 -12.99 8.53 -46.28
C LYS A 55 -13.44 9.68 -45.34
N GLY A 56 -13.66 9.34 -44.07
CA GLY A 56 -13.75 10.27 -42.94
C GLY A 56 -13.04 9.65 -41.73
N LYS A 57 -11.96 10.30 -41.28
CA LYS A 57 -11.03 9.84 -40.26
C LYS A 57 -11.65 10.04 -38.86
N GLN A 58 -12.28 9.01 -38.29
CA GLN A 58 -12.66 9.02 -36.87
C GLN A 58 -11.66 8.18 -36.05
N LYS A 59 -10.93 8.91 -35.22
CA LYS A 59 -10.04 8.44 -34.16
C LYS A 59 -10.91 7.64 -33.17
N LYS A 60 -10.65 6.34 -33.00
CA LYS A 60 -11.18 5.54 -31.88
C LYS A 60 -10.73 6.20 -30.57
N VAL A 61 -11.65 6.91 -29.93
CA VAL A 61 -11.52 7.37 -28.55
C VAL A 61 -11.81 6.15 -27.69
N ALA A 62 -10.84 5.71 -26.89
CA ALA A 62 -11.07 4.70 -25.87
C ALA A 62 -12.14 5.18 -24.90
N ASP A 63 -12.94 4.24 -24.43
CA ASP A 63 -14.32 4.39 -23.97
C ASP A 63 -14.47 5.22 -22.67
N ASN A 64 -14.83 6.51 -22.78
CA ASN A 64 -15.16 7.39 -21.65
C ASN A 64 -16.34 6.85 -20.81
N SER A 65 -17.14 5.94 -21.38
CA SER A 65 -18.25 5.25 -20.72
C SER A 65 -17.77 4.25 -19.67
N GLU A 66 -16.65 3.56 -19.92
CA GLU A 66 -16.15 2.51 -19.02
C GLU A 66 -15.47 3.13 -17.78
N ALA A 67 -14.72 4.21 -17.97
CA ALA A 67 -14.18 5.02 -16.87
C ALA A 67 -15.30 5.64 -16.01
N SER A 68 -16.36 6.16 -16.64
CA SER A 68 -17.51 6.72 -15.93
C SER A 68 -18.28 5.65 -15.14
N LYS A 69 -18.40 4.42 -15.67
CA LYS A 69 -19.00 3.27 -14.97
C LYS A 69 -18.17 2.81 -13.78
N LEU A 70 -16.84 2.80 -13.90
CA LEU A 70 -15.94 2.47 -12.78
C LEU A 70 -16.02 3.51 -11.66
N ILE A 71 -16.11 4.80 -12.02
CA ILE A 71 -16.29 5.89 -11.05
C ILE A 71 -17.65 5.75 -10.36
N ALA A 72 -18.73 5.52 -11.10
CA ALA A 72 -20.06 5.31 -10.53
C ALA A 72 -20.10 4.09 -9.60
N ALA A 73 -19.49 2.97 -10.00
CA ALA A 73 -19.39 1.78 -9.16
C ALA A 73 -18.58 2.03 -7.87
N LYS A 74 -17.51 2.83 -7.96
CA LYS A 74 -16.70 3.21 -6.79
C LYS A 74 -17.46 4.15 -5.85
N ILE A 75 -18.24 5.08 -6.39
CA ILE A 75 -19.12 5.96 -5.61
C ILE A 75 -20.19 5.15 -4.87
N SER A 76 -20.90 4.25 -5.56
CA SER A 76 -21.89 3.39 -4.89
C SER A 76 -21.28 2.46 -3.84
N GLN A 77 -20.04 1.98 -4.03
CA GLN A 77 -19.35 1.21 -3.00
C GLN A 77 -19.05 2.06 -1.76
N LEU A 78 -18.52 3.26 -1.95
CA LEU A 78 -18.21 4.17 -0.83
C LEU A 78 -19.47 4.64 -0.09
N GLU A 79 -20.59 4.84 -0.79
CA GLU A 79 -21.87 5.17 -0.18
C GLU A 79 -22.44 4.00 0.64
N LEU A 80 -22.29 2.76 0.17
CA LEU A 80 -22.65 1.56 0.91
C LEU A 80 -21.79 1.36 2.17
N ASP A 81 -20.49 1.58 2.03
CA ASP A 81 -19.54 1.47 3.15
C ASP A 81 -19.86 2.54 4.23
N ALA A 82 -20.13 3.78 3.82
CA ALA A 82 -20.53 4.86 4.74
C ALA A 82 -21.88 4.61 5.40
N ALA A 83 -22.85 4.00 4.70
CA ALA A 83 -24.11 3.58 5.30
C ALA A 83 -23.91 2.47 6.34
N GLY A 84 -23.02 1.52 6.07
CA GLY A 84 -22.65 0.45 7.00
C GLY A 84 -21.95 0.96 8.26
N GLU A 85 -21.04 1.92 8.12
CA GLU A 85 -20.39 2.59 9.27
C GLU A 85 -21.40 3.33 10.14
N LYS A 86 -22.35 4.04 9.53
CA LYS A 86 -23.40 4.76 10.25
C LYS A 86 -24.33 3.83 11.03
N ASP A 87 -24.67 2.67 10.47
CA ASP A 87 -25.45 1.65 11.16
C ASP A 87 -24.68 1.01 12.32
N GLN A 88 -23.36 0.80 12.17
CA GLN A 88 -22.50 0.32 13.26
C GLN A 88 -22.39 1.34 14.40
N GLU A 89 -22.21 2.62 14.09
CA GLU A 89 -22.18 3.70 15.08
C GLU A 89 -23.49 3.75 15.89
N ALA A 90 -24.64 3.63 15.20
CA ALA A 90 -25.96 3.61 15.84
C ALA A 90 -26.17 2.38 16.73
N GLU A 91 -25.62 1.22 16.35
CA GLU A 91 -25.67 0.00 17.16
C GLU A 91 -24.81 0.16 18.43
N ILE A 92 -23.60 0.71 18.31
CA ILE A 92 -22.71 1.01 19.44
C ILE A 92 -23.41 1.96 20.42
N GLU A 93 -24.04 3.02 19.92
CA GLU A 93 -24.75 4.00 20.76
C GLU A 93 -25.91 3.36 21.54
N ARG A 94 -26.66 2.43 20.92
CA ARG A 94 -27.73 1.68 21.60
C ARG A 94 -27.16 0.78 22.70
N GLU A 95 -26.07 0.08 22.43
CA GLU A 95 -25.48 -0.86 23.39
C GLU A 95 -24.85 -0.11 24.58
N VAL A 96 -24.22 1.06 24.34
CA VAL A 96 -23.74 1.96 25.41
C VAL A 96 -24.90 2.46 26.27
N LYS A 97 -26.02 2.88 25.67
CA LYS A 97 -27.22 3.30 26.41
C LYS A 97 -27.82 2.17 27.24
N LYS A 98 -27.81 0.95 26.72
CA LYS A 98 -28.28 -0.25 27.43
C LYS A 98 -27.37 -0.62 28.59
N ALA A 99 -26.05 -0.64 28.37
CA ALA A 99 -25.06 -0.91 29.41
C ALA A 99 -25.14 0.10 30.56
N ASN A 100 -25.32 1.39 30.26
CA ASN A 100 -25.52 2.44 31.27
C ASN A 100 -26.81 2.24 32.09
N ARG A 101 -27.91 1.83 31.45
CA ARG A 101 -29.17 1.50 32.16
C ARG A 101 -29.01 0.30 33.08
N GLU A 102 -28.34 -0.76 32.59
CA GLU A 102 -28.07 -1.96 33.39
C GLU A 102 -27.13 -1.67 34.57
N LEU A 103 -26.11 -0.84 34.36
CA LEU A 103 -25.20 -0.38 35.42
C LEU A 103 -25.95 0.41 36.50
N ASN A 104 -26.75 1.41 36.11
CA ASN A 104 -27.55 2.21 37.04
C ASN A 104 -28.58 1.36 37.80
N ASN A 105 -29.23 0.40 37.14
CA ASN A 105 -30.17 -0.49 37.80
C ASN A 105 -29.48 -1.37 38.86
N LEU A 106 -28.27 -1.86 38.56
CA LEU A 106 -27.49 -2.70 39.47
C LEU A 106 -27.00 -1.92 40.70
N THR A 107 -26.53 -0.69 40.51
CA THR A 107 -26.00 0.14 41.61
C THR A 107 -27.07 0.88 42.43
N SER A 108 -28.27 1.09 41.88
CA SER A 108 -29.34 1.89 42.53
C SER A 108 -29.80 1.43 43.91
N LYS A 109 -29.61 0.15 44.26
CA LYS A 109 -30.06 -0.46 45.52
C LYS A 109 -28.93 -0.84 46.48
N MET A 110 -27.69 -0.55 46.10
CA MET A 110 -26.49 -0.89 46.87
C MET A 110 -26.10 0.28 47.77
N ASP A 111 -25.52 -0.01 48.93
CA ASP A 111 -24.84 1.03 49.72
C ASP A 111 -23.53 1.46 49.04
N ASP A 112 -22.93 2.56 49.48
CA ASP A 112 -21.79 3.15 48.78
C ASP A 112 -20.54 2.26 48.80
N LEU A 113 -20.35 1.44 49.85
CA LEU A 113 -19.24 0.50 49.93
C LEU A 113 -19.44 -0.68 48.97
N GLN A 114 -20.66 -1.23 48.92
CA GLN A 114 -21.06 -2.29 47.99
C GLN A 114 -21.00 -1.83 46.52
N LYS A 115 -21.37 -0.57 46.24
CA LYS A 115 -21.23 0.03 44.91
C LYS A 115 -19.77 0.07 44.48
N ILE A 116 -18.87 0.56 45.34
CA ILE A 116 -17.44 0.67 45.03
C ILE A 116 -16.87 -0.71 44.72
N GLU A 117 -17.11 -1.71 45.58
CA GLU A 117 -16.60 -3.07 45.36
C GLU A 117 -17.14 -3.71 44.07
N THR A 118 -18.43 -3.52 43.79
CA THR A 118 -19.08 -4.07 42.59
C THR A 118 -18.59 -3.38 41.31
N LEU A 119 -18.42 -2.06 41.34
CA LEU A 119 -17.89 -1.27 40.22
C LEU A 119 -16.43 -1.64 39.95
N GLN A 120 -15.61 -1.73 40.99
CA GLN A 120 -14.20 -2.09 40.87
C GLN A 120 -14.04 -3.50 40.28
N LYS A 121 -14.85 -4.47 40.72
CA LYS A 121 -14.92 -5.81 40.12
C LYS A 121 -15.32 -5.76 38.65
N ARG A 122 -16.38 -5.02 38.30
CA ARG A 122 -16.85 -4.87 36.89
C ARG A 122 -15.80 -4.23 35.99
N VAL A 123 -15.13 -3.18 36.45
CA VAL A 123 -14.06 -2.51 35.69
C VAL A 123 -12.91 -3.47 35.44
N THR A 124 -12.53 -4.27 36.44
CA THR A 124 -11.46 -5.27 36.32
C THR A 124 -11.84 -6.38 35.32
N GLU A 125 -13.07 -6.88 35.38
CA GLU A 125 -13.61 -7.86 34.43
C GLU A 125 -13.66 -7.30 33.01
N HIS A 126 -14.15 -6.06 32.81
CA HIS A 126 -14.18 -5.40 31.51
C HIS A 126 -12.78 -5.20 30.93
N LEU A 127 -11.79 -4.82 31.75
CA LEU A 127 -10.41 -4.71 31.30
C LEU A 127 -9.84 -6.06 30.85
N ALA A 128 -10.13 -7.13 31.59
CA ALA A 128 -9.70 -8.48 31.23
C ALA A 128 -10.35 -8.96 29.93
N ASP A 129 -11.65 -8.71 29.76
CA ASP A 129 -12.40 -9.04 28.55
C ASP A 129 -11.94 -8.23 27.33
N MET A 130 -11.64 -6.94 27.51
CA MET A 130 -11.10 -6.08 26.46
C MET A 130 -9.74 -6.61 25.99
N LYS A 131 -8.81 -6.93 26.90
CA LYS A 131 -7.53 -7.56 26.56
C LYS A 131 -7.70 -8.94 25.91
N ARG A 132 -8.74 -9.72 26.28
CA ARG A 132 -9.06 -10.99 25.63
C ARG A 132 -9.52 -10.76 24.18
N LEU A 133 -10.44 -9.83 23.98
CA LEU A 133 -10.97 -9.46 22.67
C LEU A 133 -9.89 -8.88 21.75
N GLU A 134 -8.96 -8.07 22.25
CA GLU A 134 -7.82 -7.57 21.48
C GLU A 134 -6.95 -8.72 20.94
N ARG A 135 -6.63 -9.70 21.80
CA ARG A 135 -5.85 -10.88 21.37
C ARG A 135 -6.60 -11.72 20.35
N GLU A 136 -7.91 -11.88 20.52
CA GLU A 136 -8.76 -12.61 19.58
C GLU A 136 -8.89 -11.87 18.25
N ASN A 137 -9.06 -10.56 18.27
CA ASN A 137 -9.09 -9.70 17.08
C ASN A 137 -7.75 -9.82 16.31
N LEU A 138 -6.61 -9.79 17.01
CA LEU A 138 -5.31 -10.00 16.37
C LEU A 138 -5.19 -11.39 15.70
N LYS A 139 -5.74 -12.44 16.32
CA LYS A 139 -5.79 -13.79 15.71
C LYS A 139 -6.72 -13.81 14.49
N ASN A 140 -7.89 -13.17 14.58
CA ASN A 140 -8.86 -13.09 13.50
C ASN A 140 -8.31 -12.28 12.31
N LYS A 141 -7.58 -11.19 12.57
CA LYS A 141 -6.85 -10.42 11.54
C LYS A 141 -5.83 -11.29 10.81
N LYS A 142 -4.97 -12.02 11.56
CA LYS A 142 -4.00 -12.96 10.97
C LYS A 142 -4.68 -14.07 10.15
N ARG A 143 -5.81 -14.60 10.63
CA ARG A 143 -6.61 -15.59 9.90
C ARG A 143 -7.21 -15.00 8.63
N GLY A 144 -7.70 -13.76 8.68
CA GLY A 144 -8.19 -13.02 7.53
C GLY A 144 -7.11 -12.84 6.46
N ASP A 145 -5.91 -12.42 6.84
CA ASP A 145 -4.76 -12.28 5.93
C ASP A 145 -4.36 -13.62 5.29
N MET A 146 -4.39 -14.70 6.06
CA MET A 146 -4.10 -16.06 5.58
C MET A 146 -5.15 -16.53 4.57
N LEU A 147 -6.44 -16.39 4.90
CA LEU A 147 -7.54 -16.73 4.00
C LEU A 147 -7.51 -15.89 2.71
N GLN A 148 -7.14 -14.62 2.80
CA GLN A 148 -6.99 -13.75 1.63
C GLN A 148 -5.86 -14.25 0.72
N LYS A 149 -4.71 -14.64 1.28
CA LYS A 149 -3.61 -15.27 0.52
C LYS A 149 -4.03 -16.60 -0.12
N GLU A 150 -4.73 -17.45 0.61
CA GLU A 150 -5.26 -18.72 0.09
C GLU A 150 -6.25 -18.49 -1.05
N LYS A 151 -7.14 -17.49 -0.94
CA LYS A 151 -8.08 -17.10 -1.99
C LYS A 151 -7.34 -16.66 -3.25
N ASP A 152 -6.33 -15.81 -3.12
CA ASP A 152 -5.54 -15.33 -4.25
C ASP A 152 -4.74 -16.48 -4.89
N HIS A 153 -4.17 -17.36 -4.09
CA HIS A 153 -3.51 -18.57 -4.56
C HIS A 153 -4.47 -19.49 -5.33
N ALA A 154 -5.63 -19.81 -4.77
CA ALA A 154 -6.66 -20.62 -5.41
C ALA A 154 -7.16 -20.00 -6.73
N ARG A 155 -7.30 -18.67 -6.77
CA ARG A 155 -7.65 -17.94 -8.00
C ARG A 155 -6.59 -18.09 -9.09
N THR A 156 -5.30 -18.04 -8.73
CA THR A 156 -4.21 -18.25 -9.70
C THR A 156 -4.18 -19.68 -10.22
N GLU A 157 -4.37 -20.66 -9.35
CA GLU A 157 -4.43 -22.09 -9.73
C GLU A 157 -5.64 -22.37 -10.63
N LEU A 158 -6.81 -21.79 -10.33
CA LEU A 158 -7.99 -21.91 -11.17
C LEU A 158 -7.73 -21.34 -12.58
N SER A 159 -7.08 -20.18 -12.68
CA SER A 159 -6.72 -19.57 -13.98
C SER A 159 -5.77 -20.45 -14.80
N LYS A 160 -4.77 -21.06 -14.14
CA LYS A 160 -3.88 -22.04 -14.78
C LYS A 160 -4.65 -23.28 -15.25
N SER A 161 -5.54 -23.80 -14.41
CA SER A 161 -6.39 -24.96 -14.73
C SER A 161 -7.31 -24.68 -15.91
N MET A 162 -7.92 -23.49 -15.98
CA MET A 162 -8.75 -23.07 -17.12
C MET A 162 -7.92 -23.02 -18.41
N THR A 163 -6.73 -22.44 -18.35
CA THR A 163 -5.82 -22.37 -19.51
C THR A 163 -5.41 -23.76 -20.00
N LEU A 164 -5.12 -24.68 -19.08
CA LEU A 164 -4.78 -26.06 -19.43
C LEU A 164 -5.97 -26.80 -20.04
N LYS A 165 -7.17 -26.61 -19.47
CA LYS A 165 -8.42 -27.16 -20.03
C LYS A 165 -8.65 -26.68 -21.46
N GLU A 166 -8.51 -25.38 -21.73
CA GLU A 166 -8.65 -24.83 -23.09
C GLU A 166 -7.64 -25.42 -24.08
N LYS A 167 -6.38 -25.63 -23.65
CA LYS A 167 -5.36 -26.29 -24.48
C LYS A 167 -5.72 -27.74 -24.79
N LEU A 168 -6.20 -28.49 -23.79
CA LEU A 168 -6.65 -29.87 -23.97
C LEU A 168 -7.86 -29.95 -24.89
N GLU A 169 -8.86 -29.08 -24.71
CA GLU A 169 -10.03 -29.03 -25.60
C GLU A 169 -9.65 -28.73 -27.05
N LYS A 170 -8.70 -27.81 -27.29
CA LYS A 170 -8.16 -27.54 -28.62
C LYS A 170 -7.49 -28.77 -29.21
N LEU A 171 -6.63 -29.45 -28.44
CA LEU A 171 -5.94 -30.66 -28.88
C LEU A 171 -6.94 -31.79 -29.19
N CYS A 172 -7.95 -32.00 -28.36
CA CYS A 172 -8.99 -32.99 -28.59
C CYS A 172 -9.78 -32.68 -29.88
N ARG A 173 -10.14 -31.40 -30.11
CA ARG A 173 -10.83 -30.99 -31.36
C ARG A 173 -9.94 -31.17 -32.59
N GLU A 174 -8.66 -30.86 -32.50
CA GLU A 174 -7.69 -31.08 -33.59
C GLU A 174 -7.50 -32.56 -33.90
N LEU A 175 -7.31 -33.38 -32.86
CA LEU A 175 -7.19 -34.83 -33.00
C LEU A 175 -8.44 -35.44 -33.65
N GLN A 176 -9.63 -34.96 -33.27
CA GLN A 176 -10.89 -35.43 -33.85
C GLN A 176 -11.06 -34.99 -35.31
N ARG A 177 -10.64 -33.76 -35.66
CA ARG A 177 -10.60 -33.32 -37.07
C ARG A 177 -9.64 -34.17 -37.89
N GLU A 178 -8.44 -34.44 -37.37
CA GLU A 178 -7.43 -35.24 -38.07
C GLU A 178 -7.88 -36.69 -38.24
N ASN A 179 -8.51 -37.28 -37.23
CA ASN A 179 -9.07 -38.62 -37.32
C ASN A 179 -10.16 -38.71 -38.40
N ASN A 180 -11.06 -37.73 -38.46
CA ASN A 180 -12.06 -37.64 -39.52
C ASN A 180 -11.43 -37.43 -40.91
N ARG A 181 -10.37 -36.61 -41.00
CA ARG A 181 -9.61 -36.40 -42.24
C ARG A 181 -9.01 -37.72 -42.73
N LEU A 182 -8.31 -38.44 -41.85
CA LEU A 182 -7.69 -39.73 -42.16
C LEU A 182 -8.73 -40.79 -42.52
N LYS A 183 -9.88 -40.82 -41.83
CA LYS A 183 -10.99 -41.73 -42.17
C LYS A 183 -11.53 -41.47 -43.58
N ASN A 184 -11.69 -40.20 -43.95
CA ASN A 184 -12.13 -39.82 -45.29
C ASN A 184 -11.07 -40.13 -46.35
N GLU A 185 -9.81 -39.83 -46.08
CA GLU A 185 -8.69 -40.15 -46.98
C GLU A 185 -8.56 -41.66 -47.22
N ASN A 186 -8.65 -42.46 -46.16
CA ASN A 186 -8.62 -43.92 -46.26
C ASN A 186 -9.81 -44.45 -47.07
N LYS A 187 -11.02 -43.91 -46.86
CA LYS A 187 -12.19 -44.25 -47.68
C LYS A 187 -11.95 -43.92 -49.16
N THR A 188 -11.45 -42.72 -49.47
CA THR A 188 -11.14 -42.32 -50.84
C THR A 188 -10.08 -43.22 -51.47
N LEU A 189 -9.04 -43.60 -50.73
CA LEU A 189 -8.02 -44.54 -51.21
C LEU A 189 -8.63 -45.91 -51.51
N GLN A 190 -9.49 -46.42 -50.63
CA GLN A 190 -10.19 -47.69 -50.84
C GLN A 190 -11.13 -47.64 -52.06
N ASP A 191 -11.84 -46.54 -52.25
CA ASP A 191 -12.73 -46.36 -53.41
C ASP A 191 -11.91 -46.26 -54.72
N ASN A 192 -10.76 -45.57 -54.69
CA ASN A 192 -9.83 -45.49 -55.82
C ASN A 192 -9.21 -46.86 -56.15
N GLU A 193 -8.82 -47.64 -55.13
CA GLU A 193 -8.31 -49.00 -55.30
C GLU A 193 -9.36 -49.90 -55.96
N LYS A 194 -10.60 -49.88 -55.46
CA LYS A 194 -11.72 -50.63 -56.06
C LYS A 194 -11.98 -50.22 -57.51
N ALA A 195 -12.00 -48.92 -57.79
CA ALA A 195 -12.20 -48.41 -59.16
C ALA A 195 -11.04 -48.82 -60.08
N SER A 196 -9.81 -48.79 -59.58
CA SER A 196 -8.62 -49.26 -60.31
C SER A 196 -8.69 -50.76 -60.59
N HIS A 197 -9.04 -51.58 -59.60
CA HIS A 197 -9.25 -53.02 -59.76
C HIS A 197 -10.34 -53.33 -60.79
N ALA A 198 -11.51 -52.70 -60.67
CA ALA A 198 -12.58 -52.86 -61.64
C ALA A 198 -12.15 -52.44 -63.07
N GLY A 199 -11.36 -51.37 -63.18
CA GLY A 199 -10.77 -50.94 -64.45
C GLY A 199 -9.75 -51.94 -65.02
N TRP A 200 -8.97 -52.61 -64.17
CA TRP A 200 -8.07 -53.68 -64.60
C TRP A 200 -8.82 -54.95 -64.99
N ASP A 201 -9.82 -55.36 -64.23
CA ASP A 201 -10.68 -56.50 -64.56
C ASP A 201 -11.36 -56.29 -65.92
N GLU A 202 -11.83 -55.07 -66.18
CA GLU A 202 -12.42 -54.70 -67.46
C GLU A 202 -11.39 -54.77 -68.61
N LYS A 203 -10.16 -54.27 -68.40
CA LYS A 203 -9.07 -54.42 -69.38
C LYS A 203 -8.72 -55.89 -69.62
N PHE A 204 -8.63 -56.71 -68.57
CA PHE A 204 -8.36 -58.14 -68.71
C PHE A 204 -9.49 -58.83 -69.46
N ARG A 205 -10.76 -58.49 -69.16
CA ARG A 205 -11.92 -58.99 -69.89
C ARG A 205 -11.85 -58.60 -71.37
N GLN A 206 -11.46 -57.37 -71.70
CA GLN A 206 -11.25 -56.94 -73.08
C GLN A 206 -10.10 -57.70 -73.76
N VAL A 207 -8.97 -57.92 -73.08
CA VAL A 207 -7.85 -58.72 -73.62
C VAL A 207 -8.27 -60.16 -73.85
N LEU A 208 -8.99 -60.77 -72.91
CA LEU A 208 -9.53 -62.13 -73.07
C LEU A 208 -10.51 -62.21 -74.22
N TRP A 209 -11.35 -61.19 -74.39
CA TRP A 209 -12.28 -61.10 -75.52
C TRP A 209 -11.53 -60.96 -76.86
N HIS A 210 -10.52 -60.08 -76.94
CA HIS A 210 -9.66 -59.98 -78.13
C HIS A 210 -8.87 -61.25 -78.41
N LEU A 211 -8.41 -61.95 -77.37
CA LEU A 211 -7.73 -63.24 -77.53
C LEU A 211 -8.69 -64.31 -78.03
N GLN A 212 -9.94 -64.29 -77.55
CA GLN A 212 -11.01 -65.15 -78.05
C GLN A 212 -11.32 -64.86 -79.52
N ASP A 213 -11.48 -63.58 -79.90
CA ASP A 213 -11.64 -63.17 -81.31
C ASP A 213 -10.43 -63.58 -82.16
N TYR A 214 -9.20 -63.40 -81.64
CA TYR A 214 -7.97 -63.81 -82.33
C TYR A 214 -7.89 -65.33 -82.48
N GLN A 215 -8.35 -66.09 -81.49
CA GLN A 215 -8.40 -67.54 -81.54
C GLN A 215 -9.50 -68.00 -82.51
N GLU A 216 -10.66 -67.37 -82.52
CA GLU A 216 -11.73 -67.62 -83.49
C GLU A 216 -11.28 -67.30 -84.92
N ALA A 217 -10.49 -66.23 -85.08
CA ALA A 217 -9.82 -65.87 -86.33
C ALA A 217 -8.62 -66.77 -86.68
N ASN A 218 -7.97 -67.45 -85.74
CA ASN A 218 -6.93 -68.46 -86.03
C ASN A 218 -7.54 -69.82 -86.37
N ASP A 219 -8.63 -70.19 -85.69
CA ASP A 219 -9.41 -71.39 -85.96
C ASP A 219 -10.13 -71.26 -87.33
N HIS A 220 -10.41 -70.02 -87.77
CA HIS A 220 -10.94 -69.67 -89.09
C HIS A 220 -10.13 -68.56 -89.76
N PRO A 221 -8.90 -68.82 -90.23
CA PRO A 221 -8.03 -67.78 -90.76
C PRO A 221 -8.54 -67.28 -92.12
N PRO A 222 -8.96 -66.00 -92.25
CA PRO A 222 -9.01 -65.38 -93.55
C PRO A 222 -7.57 -65.29 -94.05
N ALA A 223 -7.31 -65.78 -95.26
CA ALA A 223 -6.00 -65.72 -95.89
C ALA A 223 -5.58 -64.25 -96.08
N GLN A 224 -4.86 -63.71 -95.10
CA GLN A 224 -4.17 -62.44 -95.18
C GLN A 224 -2.67 -62.69 -95.28
N VAL A 225 -2.18 -62.51 -96.50
CA VAL A 225 -0.76 -62.33 -96.77
C VAL A 225 -0.40 -60.92 -96.30
N VAL A 226 0.08 -60.80 -95.06
CA VAL A 226 0.67 -59.56 -94.58
C VAL A 226 2.14 -59.54 -95.03
N ASN A 227 2.39 -58.90 -96.16
CA ASN A 227 3.71 -58.33 -96.41
C ASN A 227 3.80 -57.05 -95.58
N ILE A 228 4.46 -57.13 -94.42
CA ILE A 228 4.88 -55.93 -93.69
C ILE A 228 5.97 -55.29 -94.54
N GLU A 229 5.57 -54.39 -95.42
CA GLU A 229 6.51 -53.59 -96.20
C GLU A 229 7.31 -52.72 -95.23
N VAL A 230 8.62 -52.72 -95.40
CA VAL A 230 9.61 -52.01 -94.59
C VAL A 230 9.21 -50.55 -94.29
N GLU A 231 8.43 -49.93 -95.17
CA GLU A 231 7.88 -48.59 -95.02
C GLU A 231 6.96 -48.42 -93.80
N GLU A 232 6.17 -49.43 -93.43
CA GLU A 232 5.27 -49.38 -92.28
C GLU A 232 6.03 -49.45 -90.95
N LEU A 233 7.12 -50.22 -90.90
CA LEU A 233 8.07 -50.22 -89.78
C LEU A 233 8.75 -48.86 -89.62
N PHE A 234 9.13 -48.21 -90.73
CA PHE A 234 9.68 -46.85 -90.68
C PHE A 234 8.66 -45.84 -90.16
N LYS A 235 7.40 -45.88 -90.62
CA LYS A 235 6.32 -45.02 -90.13
C LYS A 235 6.06 -45.22 -88.63
N GLN A 236 6.01 -46.47 -88.16
CA GLN A 236 5.89 -46.78 -86.74
C GLN A 236 7.08 -46.27 -85.92
N ARG A 237 8.31 -46.40 -86.46
CA ARG A 237 9.51 -45.92 -85.77
C ARG A 237 9.55 -44.40 -85.66
N PHE A 238 9.20 -43.67 -86.73
CA PHE A 238 9.09 -42.21 -86.68
C PHE A 238 7.97 -41.75 -85.76
N LYS A 239 6.81 -42.39 -85.81
CA LYS A 239 5.71 -42.12 -84.88
C LYS A 239 6.13 -42.33 -83.42
N SER A 240 6.79 -43.46 -83.12
CA SER A 240 7.31 -43.74 -81.79
C SER A 240 8.34 -42.69 -81.34
N PHE A 241 9.16 -42.17 -82.25
CA PHE A 241 10.07 -41.07 -81.91
C PHE A 241 9.29 -39.80 -81.57
N ILE A 242 8.33 -39.39 -82.39
CA ILE A 242 7.49 -38.21 -82.12
C ILE A 242 6.79 -38.34 -80.75
N ASP A 243 6.14 -39.47 -80.51
CA ASP A 243 5.42 -39.74 -79.27
C ASP A 243 6.38 -39.71 -78.04
N GLN A 244 7.62 -40.19 -78.18
CA GLN A 244 8.65 -40.08 -77.13
C GLN A 244 9.09 -38.63 -76.86
N TYR A 245 9.24 -37.81 -77.91
CA TYR A 245 9.60 -36.41 -77.76
C TYR A 245 8.48 -35.61 -77.09
N GLU A 246 7.22 -35.83 -77.48
CA GLU A 246 6.05 -35.22 -76.87
C GLU A 246 5.92 -35.61 -75.39
N LEU A 247 6.10 -36.90 -75.07
CA LEU A 247 6.06 -37.39 -73.69
C LEU A 247 7.16 -36.75 -72.84
N ARG A 248 8.37 -36.59 -73.38
CA ARG A 248 9.48 -35.91 -72.72
C ARG A 248 9.17 -34.43 -72.48
N GLU A 249 8.58 -33.73 -73.45
CA GLU A 249 8.20 -32.33 -73.31
C GLU A 249 7.09 -32.14 -72.26
N LEU A 250 6.11 -33.04 -72.22
CA LEU A 250 5.09 -33.08 -71.18
C LEU A 250 5.70 -33.33 -69.79
N HIS A 251 6.66 -34.25 -69.71
CA HIS A 251 7.39 -34.51 -68.47
C HIS A 251 8.14 -33.26 -67.98
N PHE A 252 8.84 -32.55 -68.85
CA PHE A 252 9.53 -31.31 -68.49
C PHE A 252 8.56 -30.21 -68.05
N HIS A 253 7.42 -30.05 -68.73
CA HIS A 253 6.38 -29.11 -68.29
C HIS A 253 5.82 -29.45 -66.91
N SER A 254 5.57 -30.74 -66.64
CA SER A 254 5.11 -31.20 -65.33
C SER A 254 6.15 -30.97 -64.23
N LEU A 255 7.42 -31.24 -64.53
CA LEU A 255 8.53 -31.02 -63.62
C LEU A 255 8.70 -29.53 -63.30
N LEU A 256 8.65 -28.66 -64.32
CA LEU A 256 8.76 -27.22 -64.14
C LEU A 256 7.61 -26.67 -63.29
N ARG A 257 6.37 -27.12 -63.55
CA ARG A 257 5.20 -26.77 -62.73
C ARG A 257 5.37 -27.22 -61.27
N SER A 258 5.92 -28.41 -61.04
CA SER A 258 6.19 -28.91 -59.69
C SER A 258 7.22 -28.04 -58.96
N LYS A 259 8.29 -27.62 -59.67
CA LYS A 259 9.30 -26.72 -59.12
C LYS A 259 8.78 -25.31 -58.85
N GLU A 260 7.93 -24.78 -59.72
CA GLU A 260 7.25 -23.50 -59.51
C GLU A 260 6.38 -23.54 -58.24
N LEU A 261 5.60 -24.62 -58.05
CA LEU A 261 4.80 -24.81 -56.84
C LEU A 261 5.65 -24.95 -55.57
N GLU A 262 6.79 -25.64 -55.65
CA GLU A 262 7.74 -25.77 -54.53
C GLU A 262 8.31 -24.40 -54.12
N VAL A 263 8.70 -23.57 -55.10
CA VAL A 263 9.15 -22.19 -54.86
C VAL A 263 8.04 -21.35 -54.22
N GLN A 264 6.83 -21.39 -54.76
CA GLN A 264 5.69 -20.64 -54.19
C GLN A 264 5.36 -21.08 -52.77
N TYR A 265 5.44 -22.38 -52.47
CA TYR A 265 5.27 -22.90 -51.12
C TYR A 265 6.32 -22.34 -50.16
N HIS A 266 7.60 -22.34 -50.56
CA HIS A 266 8.67 -21.80 -49.72
C HIS A 266 8.54 -20.28 -49.50
N ILE A 267 8.13 -19.53 -50.52
CA ILE A 267 7.85 -18.09 -50.39
C ILE A 267 6.69 -17.87 -49.41
N ALA A 268 5.57 -18.58 -49.57
CA ALA A 268 4.42 -18.46 -48.68
C ALA A 268 4.76 -18.84 -47.22
N LYS A 269 5.57 -19.89 -47.03
CA LYS A 269 6.06 -20.30 -45.71
C LYS A 269 6.96 -19.22 -45.09
N PHE A 270 7.89 -18.66 -45.87
CA PHE A 270 8.75 -17.57 -45.41
C PHE A 270 7.95 -16.33 -45.01
N ASP A 271 6.99 -15.90 -45.83
CA ASP A 271 6.16 -14.74 -45.54
C ASP A 271 5.26 -14.95 -44.31
N ARG A 272 4.76 -16.17 -44.09
CA ARG A 272 4.02 -16.51 -42.87
C ARG A 272 4.91 -16.36 -41.63
N GLU A 273 6.13 -16.91 -41.68
CA GLU A 273 7.06 -16.86 -40.54
C GLU A 273 7.52 -15.43 -40.26
N ARG A 274 7.83 -14.67 -41.32
CA ARG A 274 8.18 -13.24 -41.22
C ARG A 274 7.05 -12.43 -40.57
N LYS A 275 5.81 -12.61 -41.00
CA LYS A 275 4.64 -11.94 -40.39
C LYS A 275 4.43 -12.33 -38.93
N ALA A 276 4.64 -13.60 -38.58
CA ALA A 276 4.55 -14.07 -37.19
C ALA A 276 5.64 -13.42 -36.32
N ALA A 277 6.88 -13.38 -36.79
CA ALA A 277 7.99 -12.73 -36.11
C ALA A 277 7.79 -11.21 -35.96
N GLU A 278 7.29 -10.52 -36.99
CA GLU A 278 6.95 -9.09 -36.93
C GLU A 278 5.81 -8.81 -35.94
N ALA A 279 4.79 -9.68 -35.90
CA ALA A 279 3.69 -9.56 -34.93
C ALA A 279 4.18 -9.74 -33.49
N GLU A 280 5.05 -10.73 -33.24
CA GLU A 280 5.62 -10.96 -31.91
C GLU A 280 6.56 -9.83 -31.50
N ALA A 281 7.39 -9.33 -32.42
CA ALA A 281 8.26 -8.18 -32.18
C ALA A 281 7.45 -6.90 -31.86
N ASN A 282 6.31 -6.69 -32.53
CA ASN A 282 5.40 -5.58 -32.23
C ASN A 282 4.76 -5.75 -30.84
N ARG A 283 4.32 -6.96 -30.50
CA ARG A 283 3.74 -7.28 -29.19
C ARG A 283 4.75 -7.06 -28.06
N SER A 284 5.98 -7.54 -28.25
CA SER A 284 7.09 -7.34 -27.31
C SER A 284 7.39 -5.86 -27.09
N ARG A 285 7.47 -5.05 -28.17
CA ARG A 285 7.66 -3.60 -28.06
C ARG A 285 6.52 -2.89 -27.31
N ALA A 286 5.27 -3.29 -27.56
CA ALA A 286 4.12 -2.73 -26.87
C ALA A 286 4.14 -3.06 -25.36
N LEU A 287 4.42 -4.32 -25.02
CA LEU A 287 4.56 -4.75 -23.62
C LEU A 287 5.73 -4.05 -22.92
N ASN A 288 6.88 -3.92 -23.58
CA ASN A 288 8.03 -3.22 -23.03
C ASN A 288 7.71 -1.74 -22.72
N THR A 289 7.01 -1.07 -23.64
CA THR A 289 6.54 0.30 -23.46
C THR A 289 5.55 0.42 -22.28
N GLN A 290 4.65 -0.56 -22.13
CA GLN A 290 3.71 -0.61 -21.02
C GLN A 290 4.44 -0.79 -19.68
N VAL A 291 5.41 -1.71 -19.60
CA VAL A 291 6.23 -1.93 -18.39
C VAL A 291 7.02 -0.68 -18.03
N LEU A 292 7.65 -0.01 -19.00
CA LEU A 292 8.34 1.26 -18.78
C LEU A 292 7.40 2.35 -18.25
N THR A 293 6.17 2.42 -18.78
CA THR A 293 5.16 3.38 -18.32
C THR A 293 4.77 3.10 -16.87
N PHE A 294 4.50 1.84 -16.51
CA PHE A 294 4.18 1.47 -15.14
C PHE A 294 5.34 1.71 -14.17
N SER A 295 6.57 1.39 -14.58
CA SER A 295 7.76 1.64 -13.78
C SER A 295 7.96 3.14 -13.51
N LYS A 296 7.72 3.99 -14.52
CA LYS A 296 7.77 5.45 -14.35
C LYS A 296 6.68 5.93 -13.38
N THR A 297 5.44 5.46 -13.53
CA THR A 297 4.34 5.86 -12.63
C THR A 297 4.57 5.39 -11.20
N GLU A 298 5.13 4.19 -11.01
CA GLU A 298 5.47 3.67 -9.69
C GLU A 298 6.56 4.53 -9.03
N THR A 299 7.60 4.90 -9.78
CA THR A 299 8.67 5.78 -9.29
C THR A 299 8.12 7.13 -8.85
N GLU A 300 7.21 7.71 -9.64
CA GLU A 300 6.55 8.98 -9.30
C GLU A 300 5.71 8.88 -8.01
N LEU A 301 4.92 7.81 -7.86
CA LEU A 301 4.13 7.58 -6.64
C LEU A 301 5.00 7.36 -5.41
N ARG A 302 6.13 6.65 -5.55
CA ARG A 302 7.11 6.48 -4.47
C ARG A 302 7.74 7.81 -4.07
N ASN A 303 8.06 8.68 -5.04
CA ASN A 303 8.57 10.02 -4.77
C ASN A 303 7.54 10.87 -4.01
N GLN A 304 6.27 10.84 -4.43
CA GLN A 304 5.19 11.53 -3.72
C GLN A 304 5.01 11.02 -2.29
N LEU A 305 5.06 9.70 -2.09
CA LEU A 305 5.02 9.09 -0.76
C LEU A 305 6.16 9.60 0.12
N ASN A 306 7.39 9.62 -0.39
CA ASN A 306 8.54 10.15 0.35
C ASN A 306 8.36 11.62 0.73
N ILE A 307 7.85 12.45 -0.18
CA ILE A 307 7.55 13.86 0.12
C ILE A 307 6.50 13.97 1.24
N TYR A 308 5.47 13.11 1.25
CA TYR A 308 4.50 13.12 2.33
C TYR A 308 5.11 12.68 3.67
N VAL A 309 5.97 11.67 3.66
CA VAL A 309 6.71 11.24 4.86
C VAL A 309 7.56 12.39 5.42
N GLU A 310 8.28 13.11 4.55
CA GLU A 310 9.08 14.28 4.96
C GLU A 310 8.20 15.40 5.52
N LYS A 311 7.04 15.68 4.91
CA LYS A 311 6.08 16.66 5.43
C LYS A 311 5.50 16.26 6.78
N PHE A 312 5.18 14.98 6.97
CA PHE A 312 4.71 14.50 8.28
C PHE A 312 5.78 14.67 9.35
N LYS A 313 7.02 14.30 9.03
CA LYS A 313 8.16 14.53 9.94
C LYS A 313 8.32 16.01 10.27
N GLN A 314 8.16 16.91 9.31
CA GLN A 314 8.23 18.35 9.56
C GLN A 314 7.12 18.84 10.50
N VAL A 315 5.89 18.32 10.36
CA VAL A 315 4.78 18.65 11.26
C VAL A 315 5.05 18.12 12.67
N GLU A 316 5.53 16.88 12.79
CA GLU A 316 5.93 16.27 14.06
C GLU A 316 7.04 17.09 14.74
N ASP A 317 8.10 17.46 14.02
CA ASP A 317 9.18 18.29 14.54
C ASP A 317 8.67 19.66 15.01
N THR A 318 7.74 20.28 14.27
CA THR A 318 7.13 21.57 14.65
C THR A 318 6.26 21.42 15.90
N LEU A 319 5.49 20.35 15.99
CA LEU A 319 4.66 20.05 17.15
C LEU A 319 5.53 19.84 18.40
N ASN A 320 6.58 19.04 18.29
CA ASN A 320 7.51 18.80 19.39
C ASN A 320 8.19 20.09 19.85
N ASN A 321 8.70 20.91 18.91
CA ASN A 321 9.27 22.21 19.25
C ASN A 321 8.25 23.15 19.91
N SER A 322 6.98 23.10 19.48
CA SER A 322 5.92 23.88 20.12
C SER A 322 5.61 23.39 21.54
N ASN A 323 5.60 22.08 21.78
CA ASN A 323 5.42 21.50 23.10
C ASN A 323 6.54 21.89 24.06
N ASP A 324 7.79 21.86 23.60
CA ASP A 324 8.94 22.32 24.38
C ASP A 324 8.81 23.80 24.75
N LEU A 325 8.36 24.64 23.81
CA LEU A 325 8.10 26.05 24.07
C LEU A 325 6.99 26.25 25.11
N PHE A 326 5.90 25.48 25.04
CA PHE A 326 4.84 25.51 26.04
C PHE A 326 5.34 25.09 27.43
N LEU A 327 6.18 24.06 27.51
CA LEU A 327 6.81 23.64 28.77
C LEU A 327 7.69 24.75 29.34
N THR A 328 8.48 25.44 28.49
CA THR A 328 9.29 26.58 28.95
C THR A 328 8.43 27.73 29.46
N PHE A 329 7.34 28.10 28.75
CA PHE A 329 6.45 29.15 29.22
C PHE A 329 5.74 28.78 30.51
N ARG A 330 5.33 27.52 30.68
CA ARG A 330 4.72 27.05 31.93
C ARG A 330 5.71 27.19 33.10
N LYS A 331 6.95 26.78 32.90
CA LYS A 331 8.02 26.93 33.89
C LYS A 331 8.30 28.40 34.22
N GLU A 332 8.41 29.26 33.22
CA GLU A 332 8.60 30.71 33.41
C GLU A 332 7.42 31.36 34.14
N MET A 333 6.19 30.97 33.83
CA MET A 333 4.99 31.45 34.53
C MET A 333 4.98 31.01 36.00
N GLU A 334 5.37 29.77 36.30
CA GLU A 334 5.51 29.29 37.69
C GLU A 334 6.60 30.05 38.45
N GLU A 335 7.76 30.29 37.83
CA GLU A 335 8.84 31.07 38.41
C GLU A 335 8.41 32.52 38.68
N MET A 336 7.72 33.14 37.72
CA MET A 336 7.13 34.47 37.89
C MET A 336 6.11 34.50 39.02
N SER A 337 5.22 33.51 39.12
CA SER A 337 4.25 33.40 40.21
C SER A 337 4.92 33.24 41.58
N LYS A 338 5.99 32.43 41.66
CA LYS A 338 6.83 32.30 42.87
C LYS A 338 7.51 33.61 43.22
N LYS A 339 8.05 34.34 42.23
CA LYS A 339 8.69 35.65 42.42
C LYS A 339 7.68 36.69 42.92
N THR A 340 6.48 36.75 42.35
CA THR A 340 5.40 37.62 42.82
C THR A 340 5.08 37.36 44.29
N LYS A 341 4.87 36.08 44.68
CA LYS A 341 4.62 35.71 46.08
C LYS A 341 5.76 36.11 47.02
N ARG A 342 7.02 36.01 46.60
CA ARG A 342 8.18 36.45 47.39
C ARG A 342 8.17 37.97 47.59
N LEU A 343 7.97 38.73 46.51
CA LEU A 343 7.90 40.19 46.57
C LEU A 343 6.72 40.68 47.43
N GLU A 344 5.56 40.03 47.36
CA GLU A 344 4.42 40.34 48.23
C GLU A 344 4.74 40.14 49.72
N LYS A 345 5.44 39.03 50.06
CA LYS A 345 5.90 38.77 51.44
C LYS A 345 6.91 39.82 51.91
N GLU A 346 7.88 40.17 51.07
CA GLU A 346 8.88 41.19 51.37
C GLU A 346 8.24 42.57 51.57
N ASN A 347 7.29 42.95 50.70
CA ASN A 347 6.56 44.21 50.79
C ASN A 347 5.74 44.26 52.10
N LEU A 348 5.03 43.18 52.45
CA LEU A 348 4.31 43.09 53.72
C LEU A 348 5.26 43.21 54.93
N ALA A 349 6.45 42.60 54.86
CA ALA A 349 7.46 42.71 55.91
C ALA A 349 8.00 44.14 56.04
N LEU A 350 8.25 44.82 54.92
CA LEU A 350 8.65 46.22 54.88
C LEU A 350 7.57 47.14 55.48
N THR A 351 6.29 46.94 55.13
CA THR A 351 5.18 47.67 55.74
C THR A 351 5.16 47.47 57.25
N ARG A 352 5.26 46.23 57.74
CA ARG A 352 5.33 45.94 59.19
C ARG A 352 6.51 46.62 59.87
N LYS A 353 7.70 46.60 59.25
CA LYS A 353 8.90 47.26 59.78
C LYS A 353 8.73 48.78 59.82
N HIS A 354 8.15 49.35 58.76
CA HIS A 354 7.82 50.77 58.70
C HIS A 354 6.84 51.17 59.81
N ASP A 355 5.76 50.42 60.00
CA ASP A 355 4.76 50.70 61.04
C ASP A 355 5.34 50.56 62.45
N LEU A 356 6.19 49.55 62.67
CA LEU A 356 6.91 49.38 63.93
C LEU A 356 7.86 50.55 64.20
N THR A 357 8.61 51.00 63.18
CA THR A 357 9.54 52.12 63.31
C THR A 357 8.78 53.42 63.60
N ASN A 358 7.67 53.68 62.91
CA ASN A 358 6.80 54.82 63.19
C ASN A 358 6.24 54.78 64.61
N ARG A 359 5.83 53.60 65.10
CA ARG A 359 5.39 53.43 66.49
C ARG A 359 6.51 53.78 67.49
N ASN A 360 7.72 53.26 67.28
CA ASN A 360 8.87 53.56 68.14
C ASN A 360 9.23 55.07 68.13
N ILE A 361 9.15 55.72 66.96
CA ILE A 361 9.37 57.17 66.84
C ILE A 361 8.33 57.95 67.64
N LEU A 362 7.05 57.56 67.59
CA LEU A 362 6.00 58.18 68.38
C LEU A 362 6.25 58.00 69.88
N GLU A 363 6.58 56.79 70.33
CA GLU A 363 6.92 56.52 71.74
C GLU A 363 8.11 57.36 72.22
N MET A 364 9.20 57.43 71.42
CA MET A 364 10.35 58.29 71.75
C MET A 364 9.98 59.78 71.79
N ALA A 365 9.08 60.24 70.91
CA ALA A 365 8.60 61.62 70.91
C ALA A 365 7.75 61.94 72.16
N GLU A 366 6.90 60.99 72.58
CA GLU A 366 6.12 61.08 73.81
C GLU A 366 7.03 61.10 75.05
N GLU A 367 8.02 60.20 75.13
CA GLU A 367 8.99 60.13 76.22
C GLU A 367 9.83 61.40 76.30
N ARG A 368 10.34 61.90 75.16
CA ARG A 368 11.04 63.18 75.08
C ARG A 368 10.16 64.32 75.57
N THR A 369 8.89 64.35 75.19
CA THR A 369 7.94 65.37 75.64
C THR A 369 7.75 65.33 77.15
N LYS A 370 7.58 64.13 77.72
CA LYS A 370 7.49 63.90 79.17
C LYS A 370 8.76 64.35 79.90
N ASN A 371 9.94 63.92 79.45
CA ASN A 371 11.23 64.33 80.03
C ASN A 371 11.42 65.85 79.97
N ASN A 372 11.00 66.50 78.88
CA ASN A 372 11.10 67.95 78.76
C ASN A 372 10.14 68.68 79.73
N GLN A 373 8.94 68.14 79.96
CA GLN A 373 8.02 68.64 80.99
C GLN A 373 8.60 68.48 82.39
N GLU A 374 9.18 67.31 82.72
CA GLU A 374 9.83 67.04 84.00
C GLU A 374 11.05 67.96 84.22
N LEU A 375 11.89 68.11 83.21
CA LEU A 375 13.06 68.99 83.24
C LEU A 375 12.66 70.46 83.43
N THR A 376 11.58 70.89 82.77
CA THR A 376 10.99 72.23 82.98
C THR A 376 10.46 72.38 84.41
N ALA A 377 9.80 71.36 84.96
CA ALA A 377 9.31 71.38 86.34
C ALA A 377 10.46 71.45 87.36
N LEU A 378 11.53 70.68 87.15
CA LEU A 378 12.75 70.72 87.97
C LEU A 378 13.46 72.07 87.86
N LYS A 379 13.57 72.64 86.65
CA LYS A 379 14.11 74.01 86.45
C LYS A 379 13.31 75.04 87.24
N ARG A 380 11.98 75.03 87.19
CA ARG A 380 11.13 75.92 88.01
C ARG A 380 11.36 75.74 89.51
N LYS A 381 11.49 74.49 89.98
CA LYS A 381 11.82 74.21 91.40
C LYS A 381 13.20 74.76 91.77
N ASN A 382 14.20 74.58 90.89
CA ASN A 382 15.55 75.08 91.08
C ASN A 382 15.60 76.61 91.07
N GLU A 383 14.91 77.27 90.15
CA GLU A 383 14.72 78.72 90.13
C GLU A 383 14.07 79.22 91.42
N LYS A 384 13.05 78.52 91.93
CA LYS A 384 12.41 78.84 93.21
C LYS A 384 13.38 78.68 94.39
N LEU A 385 14.16 77.60 94.43
CA LEU A 385 15.20 77.40 95.44
C LEU A 385 16.29 78.46 95.36
N THR A 386 16.77 78.79 94.16
CA THR A 386 17.76 79.85 93.90
C THR A 386 17.22 81.21 94.30
N SER A 387 15.94 81.49 94.03
CA SER A 387 15.25 82.69 94.49
C SER A 387 15.19 82.75 96.01
N ILE A 388 14.86 81.65 96.69
CA ILE A 388 14.88 81.54 98.15
C ILE A 388 16.30 81.74 98.70
N ILE A 389 17.33 81.14 98.10
CA ILE A 389 18.75 81.32 98.50
C ILE A 389 19.17 82.78 98.34
N ASN A 390 18.87 83.41 97.21
CA ASN A 390 19.13 84.84 96.97
C ASN A 390 18.35 85.74 97.93
N GLN A 391 17.12 85.36 98.28
CA GLN A 391 16.27 86.11 99.23
C GLN A 391 16.76 85.94 100.68
N MET A 392 17.24 84.75 101.06
CA MET A 392 17.92 84.49 102.32
C MET A 392 19.26 85.25 102.41
N GLN A 393 20.05 85.28 101.33
CA GLN A 393 21.29 86.07 101.24
C GLN A 393 21.04 87.59 101.32
N LYS A 394 19.88 88.08 100.83
CA LYS A 394 19.46 89.49 100.99
C LYS A 394 18.91 89.84 102.38
N GLN A 395 18.56 88.87 103.23
CA GLN A 395 17.91 89.11 104.52
C GLN A 395 18.80 88.88 105.77
N GLY A 396 20.07 88.52 105.64
CA GLY A 396 20.95 88.51 106.82
C GLY A 396 22.37 88.02 106.62
N ARG A 397 23.31 88.87 107.06
CA ARG A 397 24.74 88.65 107.34
C ARG A 397 25.67 88.39 106.16
N GLY A 398 26.61 89.32 105.99
CA GLY A 398 27.79 89.14 105.16
C GLY A 398 28.88 88.29 105.80
N VAL A 399 29.63 87.61 104.92
CA VAL A 399 31.11 87.39 104.90
C VAL A 399 31.64 86.44 106.02
N PRO A 400 32.60 85.50 105.78
CA PRO A 400 33.87 85.72 105.07
C PRO A 400 34.44 84.62 104.15
N PRO A 401 35.58 84.94 103.48
CA PRO A 401 36.35 84.02 102.63
C PRO A 401 37.34 83.16 103.44
N ASN A 402 37.88 82.12 102.77
CA ASN A 402 39.08 81.32 103.06
C ASN A 402 39.05 80.19 104.11
N MET A 403 39.12 78.94 103.60
CA MET A 403 40.06 77.83 103.93
C MET A 403 39.67 76.67 102.97
N ALA A 404 40.42 76.29 101.93
CA ALA A 404 41.77 75.73 101.80
C ALA A 404 41.92 74.27 102.31
N ILE A 405 42.56 73.43 101.46
CA ILE A 405 43.20 72.10 101.71
C ILE A 405 42.24 70.88 101.52
N ALA A 406 42.54 69.76 100.85
CA ALA A 406 43.76 69.15 100.27
C ALA A 406 43.41 68.14 99.14
N GLU A 407 44.45 67.77 98.40
CA GLU A 407 44.61 66.68 97.43
C GLU A 407 44.05 65.29 97.83
N GLY A 408 43.78 64.49 96.81
CA GLY A 408 43.55 63.05 96.92
C GLY A 408 43.48 62.37 95.55
N SER A 409 44.65 62.07 94.99
CA SER A 409 44.85 61.10 93.90
C SER A 409 44.46 59.69 94.33
N ALA A 410 43.78 58.93 93.47
CA ALA A 410 43.78 57.47 93.49
C ALA A 410 43.39 56.91 92.11
N ASP A 411 44.35 56.20 91.53
CA ASP A 411 44.27 55.39 90.32
C ASP A 411 43.14 54.35 90.32
N ARG A 412 42.65 54.05 89.11
CA ARG A 412 42.52 52.65 88.68
C ARG A 412 42.79 52.53 87.19
N GLU A 413 44.05 52.22 86.93
CA GLU A 413 44.55 51.49 85.77
C GLU A 413 43.87 50.09 85.72
N TYR A 414 43.25 49.76 84.59
CA TYR A 414 43.27 48.41 84.04
C TYR A 414 43.64 48.51 82.58
N ALA A 415 44.74 47.84 82.27
CA ALA A 415 45.30 47.60 80.97
C ALA A 415 44.50 46.54 80.18
N ASP A 416 44.92 46.38 78.93
CA ASP A 416 44.67 45.25 78.01
C ASP A 416 43.37 45.36 77.17
N GLY A 417 43.39 45.34 75.84
CA GLY A 417 44.46 45.04 74.91
C GLY A 417 44.09 45.46 73.48
N ASP A 418 45.16 45.61 72.71
CA ASP A 418 45.23 45.60 71.25
C ASP A 418 44.54 44.36 70.65
N MET A 419 43.95 44.51 69.47
CA MET A 419 43.62 43.51 68.44
C MET A 419 42.56 44.13 67.52
N GLU A 420 42.98 44.79 66.44
CA GLU A 420 43.31 44.17 65.16
C GLU A 420 42.03 43.82 64.38
N GLY A 421 41.98 44.31 63.13
CA GLY A 421 40.93 43.98 62.21
C GLY A 421 40.90 42.48 61.92
N THR A 422 39.73 41.97 61.62
CA THR A 422 39.53 40.72 60.87
C THR A 422 38.11 40.84 60.36
N GLU A 423 37.95 41.32 59.13
CA GLU A 423 37.90 40.48 57.94
C GLU A 423 36.81 39.41 58.04
N SER A 424 36.00 39.44 56.98
CA SER A 424 35.16 38.36 56.51
C SER A 424 35.74 36.97 56.78
N GLU A 425 34.90 36.02 57.21
CA GLU A 425 35.04 34.68 56.68
C GLU A 425 33.69 33.99 56.54
N TYR A 426 33.53 33.46 55.35
CA TYR A 426 32.46 32.67 54.78
C TYR A 426 32.75 31.25 55.22
N GLU A 427 31.89 30.63 56.01
CA GLU A 427 32.01 29.19 56.28
C GLU A 427 30.92 28.49 55.46
N TYR A 428 31.38 27.94 54.34
CA TYR A 428 30.76 26.81 53.67
C TYR A 428 30.78 25.65 54.66
N ASP A 429 29.62 25.18 55.08
CA ASP A 429 29.50 23.84 55.64
C ASP A 429 28.86 22.97 54.56
N ASP A 430 29.73 22.17 53.97
CA ASP A 430 29.47 21.15 52.96
C ASP A 430 29.45 19.82 53.74
N GLU A 431 28.27 19.39 54.21
CA GLU A 431 28.05 18.00 54.60
C GLU A 431 27.13 17.34 53.56
N GLU A 432 27.79 16.73 52.59
CA GLU A 432 27.34 15.57 51.83
C GLU A 432 26.74 14.52 52.78
N GLY A 433 25.50 14.14 52.49
CA GLY A 433 24.76 13.09 53.16
C GLY A 433 23.74 12.52 52.20
N ASP A 434 24.22 11.68 51.28
CA ASP A 434 23.44 10.74 50.49
C ASP A 434 22.33 10.07 51.31
N GLU A 435 21.09 10.17 50.87
CA GLU A 435 20.11 9.09 51.07
C GLU A 435 19.16 9.03 49.86
N ASP A 436 19.49 8.07 48.99
CA ASP A 436 18.63 7.49 47.96
C ASP A 436 17.39 6.88 48.62
N GLY A 437 16.21 7.28 48.13
CA GLY A 437 14.93 6.95 48.74
C GLY A 437 13.78 7.26 47.79
N SER A 438 13.69 6.45 46.74
CA SER A 438 12.54 6.33 45.85
C SER A 438 11.21 6.24 46.60
N GLU A 439 10.27 7.16 46.35
CA GLU A 439 8.84 6.86 46.45
C GLU A 439 8.04 7.75 45.50
N GLU A 440 7.21 7.09 44.70
CA GLU A 440 6.42 7.63 43.60
C GLU A 440 5.33 8.58 44.13
N GLY A 441 5.35 9.84 43.68
CA GLY A 441 4.28 10.80 43.91
C GLY A 441 3.25 10.75 42.79
N GLU A 442 2.08 10.18 43.11
CA GLU A 442 0.85 10.27 42.35
C GLU A 442 0.51 11.75 42.04
N PHE A 443 0.40 12.09 40.76
CA PHE A 443 -0.10 13.39 40.32
C PHE A 443 -1.62 13.35 40.26
N ASP A 444 -2.24 14.22 41.06
CA ASP A 444 -3.66 14.60 41.01
C ASP A 444 -4.07 15.00 39.58
N GLU A 445 -5.06 14.28 39.06
CA GLU A 445 -5.68 14.49 37.74
C GLU A 445 -7.03 15.20 37.93
N ASP A 446 -7.01 16.50 38.20
CA ASP A 446 -8.19 17.36 38.07
C ASP A 446 -8.22 17.93 36.65
N THR A 447 -8.90 17.21 35.75
CA THR A 447 -9.23 17.68 34.39
C THR A 447 -10.69 18.10 34.35
N GLU A 448 -10.93 19.42 34.32
CA GLU A 448 -12.23 19.98 33.98
C GLU A 448 -12.58 19.71 32.50
N GLU A 449 -13.79 19.20 32.28
CA GLU A 449 -14.45 19.03 30.98
C GLU A 449 -14.64 20.38 30.27
N GLU A 450 -14.09 20.53 29.05
CA GLU A 450 -14.55 21.53 28.08
C GLU A 450 -14.89 20.87 26.74
N LEU A 451 -16.07 21.20 26.21
CA LEU A 451 -16.75 20.56 25.08
C LEU A 451 -15.91 20.52 23.78
N GLN A 452 -15.86 19.35 23.14
CA GLN A 452 -15.35 19.18 21.78
C GLN A 452 -16.34 19.74 20.73
N GLU A 453 -15.95 20.85 20.08
CA GLU A 453 -16.48 21.24 18.77
C GLU A 453 -15.86 20.36 17.66
N ALA A 454 -16.68 19.97 16.68
CA ALA A 454 -16.29 19.16 15.53
C ALA A 454 -15.13 19.77 14.71
N PRO A 455 -14.23 18.95 14.11
CA PRO A 455 -13.06 19.47 13.41
C PRO A 455 -13.47 20.15 12.10
N LYS A 456 -13.24 21.47 12.03
CA LYS A 456 -13.31 22.22 10.77
C LYS A 456 -12.11 21.83 9.89
N PRO A 457 -12.30 21.60 8.58
CA PRO A 457 -11.21 21.25 7.69
C PRO A 457 -10.26 22.45 7.53
N PHE A 458 -9.04 22.34 8.06
CA PHE A 458 -7.97 23.30 7.84
C PHE A 458 -7.16 22.90 6.60
N GLY A 459 -7.22 23.74 5.58
CA GLY A 459 -6.37 23.67 4.40
C GLY A 459 -6.82 24.68 3.33
N PRO A 460 -5.91 25.34 2.61
CA PRO A 460 -6.28 26.22 1.51
C PRO A 460 -6.94 25.40 0.38
N ALA A 461 -8.01 25.95 -0.22
CA ALA A 461 -8.71 25.30 -1.31
C ALA A 461 -7.74 25.01 -2.49
N PRO A 462 -7.85 23.83 -3.14
CA PRO A 462 -6.99 23.49 -4.27
C PRO A 462 -7.17 24.51 -5.41
N PRO A 463 -6.08 24.87 -6.13
CA PRO A 463 -6.15 25.83 -7.21
C PRO A 463 -7.03 25.29 -8.35
N PRO A 464 -7.78 26.17 -9.05
CA PRO A 464 -8.65 25.75 -10.14
C PRO A 464 -7.81 25.17 -11.30
N PRO A 465 -8.34 24.17 -12.04
CA PRO A 465 -7.64 23.58 -13.16
C PRO A 465 -7.36 24.63 -14.24
N ALA A 466 -6.11 24.63 -14.74
CA ALA A 466 -5.64 25.56 -15.75
C ALA A 466 -6.57 25.56 -16.98
N GLN A 467 -7.13 26.74 -17.29
CA GLN A 467 -7.85 26.97 -18.53
C GLN A 467 -6.87 26.82 -19.70
N ASN A 468 -7.04 25.77 -20.49
CA ASN A 468 -6.39 25.65 -21.79
C ASN A 468 -6.81 26.84 -22.65
N GLY A 469 -5.82 27.62 -23.07
CA GLY A 469 -5.99 28.80 -23.91
C GLY A 469 -6.76 28.48 -25.19
N VAL A 470 -7.83 29.23 -25.40
CA VAL A 470 -8.55 29.27 -26.66
C VAL A 470 -7.71 30.12 -27.61
N ALA A 471 -7.04 29.47 -28.56
CA ALA A 471 -6.37 30.16 -29.64
C ALA A 471 -7.42 30.83 -30.53
N ASN A 472 -7.41 32.16 -30.53
CA ASN A 472 -8.11 32.98 -31.51
C ASN A 472 -7.65 32.64 -32.93
N GLY A 473 -8.58 32.21 -33.77
CA GLY A 473 -8.44 32.18 -35.21
C GLY A 473 -9.56 33.01 -35.83
N ILE A 474 -9.24 34.25 -36.22
CA ILE A 474 -10.08 35.09 -37.07
C ILE A 474 -9.47 35.08 -38.47
N LYS A 475 -10.35 34.79 -39.45
CA LYS A 475 -10.22 34.82 -40.92
C LYS A 475 -9.51 33.67 -41.61
#